data_AF-A0AAW4YCT2-F1
#
_entry.id   AF-A0AAW4YCT2-F1
#
_cell.length_a   1.000
_cell.length_b   1.000
_cell.length_c   1.000
_cell.angle_alpha   90.00
_cell.angle_beta   90.00
_cell.angle_gamma   90.00
#
_symmetry.space_group_name_H-M   'P 1'
#
loop_
_entity.id
_entity.type
_entity.pdbx_description
1 polymer ?
#
loop_
_entity_poly.entity_id
_entity_poly.type
_entity_poly.pdbx_seq_one_letter_code
_entity_poly.pdbx_strand_id
1 'polypeptide(L)' 'LDYIATNKVVPEVIEQIVKGISDACVETNTALIGGETAEMGEMYHEGEYDVAGFAVGAVEKDDYVDGSEV' A
#
# COMPACT_ATOMS: atom_id res chain seq x y z
N LEU A 1 -5.29 -0.93 -2.21
CA LEU A 1 -4.58 -2.13 -2.68
C LEU A 1 -3.13 -1.99 -2.33
N ASP A 2 -2.48 -3.07 -1.92
CA ASP A 2 -1.07 -3.10 -1.59
C ASP A 2 -0.29 -4.06 -2.52
N TYR A 3 1.00 -3.78 -2.67
CA TYR A 3 1.97 -4.64 -3.33
C TYR A 3 3.24 -4.67 -2.50
N ILE A 4 3.61 -5.84 -2.01
CA ILE A 4 4.81 -6.05 -1.19
C ILE A 4 5.77 -6.93 -1.96
N ALA A 5 6.94 -6.41 -2.30
CA ALA A 5 8.02 -7.18 -2.91
C ALA A 5 9.18 -7.33 -1.93
N THR A 6 9.80 -8.50 -1.90
CA THR A 6 10.92 -8.77 -0.99
C THR A 6 11.86 -9.81 -1.56
N ASN A 7 13.08 -9.87 -1.03
CA ASN A 7 14.02 -10.95 -1.34
C ASN A 7 13.43 -12.32 -0.99
N LYS A 8 12.82 -12.45 0.20
CA LYS A 8 12.21 -13.66 0.71
C LYS A 8 10.97 -13.35 1.51
N VAL A 9 9.87 -14.06 1.26
CA VAL A 9 8.65 -13.92 2.03
C VAL A 9 8.86 -14.53 3.41
N VAL A 10 8.90 -13.65 4.41
CA VAL A 10 8.87 -14.00 5.84
C VAL A 10 7.48 -13.66 6.37
N PRO A 11 6.60 -14.64 6.64
CA PRO A 11 5.20 -14.40 6.98
C PRO A 11 5.00 -13.40 8.12
N GLU A 12 5.85 -13.45 9.15
CA GLU A 12 5.79 -12.55 10.30
C GLU A 12 6.09 -11.09 9.91
N VAL A 13 6.98 -10.86 8.96
CA VAL A 13 7.28 -9.52 8.45
C VAL A 13 6.13 -9.00 7.60
N ILE A 14 5.59 -9.84 6.71
CA ILE A 14 4.45 -9.48 5.87
C ILE A 14 3.22 -9.15 6.72
N GLU A 15 2.94 -9.93 7.76
CA GLU A 15 1.82 -9.70 8.68
C GLU A 15 1.92 -8.33 9.36
N GLN A 16 3.10 -7.93 9.84
CA GLN A 16 3.30 -6.62 10.44
C GLN A 16 3.08 -5.47 9.44
N ILE A 17 3.53 -5.64 8.19
CA ILE A 17 3.32 -4.65 7.12
C ILE A 17 1.82 -4.52 6.81
N VAL A 18 1.14 -5.63 6.55
CA VAL A 18 -0.30 -5.66 6.23
C VAL A 18 -1.13 -5.12 7.40
N LYS A 19 -0.72 -5.38 8.65
CA LYS A 19 -1.34 -4.79 9.83
C LYS A 19 -1.26 -3.27 9.81
N GLY A 20 -0.09 -2.69 9.57
CA GLY A 20 0.07 -1.24 9.46
C GLY A 20 -0.78 -0.61 8.35
N ILE A 21 -0.84 -1.26 7.17
CA ILE A 21 -1.68 -0.83 6.05
C ILE A 21 -3.16 -0.89 6.44
N SER A 22 -3.59 -1.97 7.10
CA SER A 22 -4.97 -2.17 7.53
C SER A 22 -5.40 -1.15 8.59
N ASP A 23 -4.53 -0.87 9.57
CA ASP A 23 -4.78 0.12 10.61
C ASP A 23 -4.98 1.52 9.96
N ALA A 24 -4.14 1.89 8.99
CA ALA A 24 -4.29 3.14 8.23
C ALA A 24 -5.59 3.18 7.39
N CYS A 25 -5.99 2.06 6.77
CA CYS A 25 -7.27 1.98 6.06
C CYS A 25 -8.46 2.22 6.99
N VAL A 26 -8.43 1.67 8.21
CA VAL A 26 -9.45 1.92 9.24
C VAL A 26 -9.48 3.39 9.66
N GLU A 27 -8.32 3.98 9.96
CA GLU A 27 -8.22 5.39 10.38
C GLU A 27 -8.73 6.37 9.31
N THR A 28 -8.52 6.03 8.04
CA THR A 28 -8.94 6.85 6.89
C THR A 28 -10.32 6.51 6.35
N ASN A 29 -11.02 5.56 6.98
CA ASN A 29 -12.32 5.04 6.53
C ASN A 29 -12.29 4.58 5.05
N THR A 30 -11.20 3.91 4.66
CA THR A 30 -11.02 3.30 3.35
C THR A 30 -11.02 1.77 3.46
N ALA A 31 -11.43 1.09 2.39
CA ALA A 31 -11.42 -0.37 2.36
C ALA A 31 -10.09 -0.89 1.79
N LEU A 32 -9.43 -1.79 2.51
CA LEU A 32 -8.36 -2.61 1.96
C LEU A 32 -8.96 -3.80 1.19
N ILE A 33 -9.13 -3.63 -0.13
CA ILE A 33 -9.88 -4.60 -0.95
C ILE A 33 -9.05 -5.79 -1.45
N GLY A 34 -7.73 -5.78 -1.24
CA GLY A 34 -6.81 -6.81 -1.68
C GLY A 34 -5.40 -6.27 -1.88
N GLY A 35 -4.46 -7.21 -2.08
CA GLY A 35 -3.05 -6.93 -2.30
C GLY A 35 -2.35 -8.10 -2.97
N GLU A 36 -1.06 -7.95 -3.20
CA GLU A 36 -0.19 -8.97 -3.80
C GLU A 36 1.15 -9.03 -3.07
N THR A 37 1.71 -10.23 -2.97
CA THR A 37 3.02 -10.49 -2.36
C THR A 37 3.95 -11.14 -3.36
N ALA A 38 5.15 -10.57 -3.54
CA ALA A 38 6.13 -11.04 -4.51
C ALA A 38 7.45 -11.39 -3.82
N GLU A 39 7.85 -12.65 -3.95
CA GLU A 39 9.21 -13.09 -3.64
C GLU A 39 10.08 -12.94 -4.90
N MET A 40 11.07 -12.05 -4.86
CA MET A 40 11.87 -11.69 -6.04
C MET A 40 13.37 -11.95 -5.87
N GLY A 41 13.77 -12.73 -4.86
CA GLY A 41 15.12 -13.28 -4.71
C GLY A 41 16.21 -12.24 -4.93
N GLU A 42 17.10 -12.48 -5.90
CA GLU A 42 18.26 -11.63 -6.21
C GLU A 42 17.92 -10.20 -6.66
N MET A 43 16.64 -9.89 -6.94
CA MET A 43 16.22 -8.51 -7.25
C MET A 43 16.32 -7.58 -6.02
N TYR A 44 16.15 -8.13 -4.81
CA TYR A 44 16.26 -7.40 -3.54
C TYR A 44 17.41 -7.96 -2.71
N HIS A 45 18.10 -7.13 -1.93
CA HIS A 45 19.09 -7.64 -0.98
C HIS A 45 18.41 -8.38 0.18
N GLU A 46 19.17 -9.23 0.88
CA GLU A 46 18.64 -9.99 2.01
C GLU A 46 18.05 -9.07 3.08
N GLY A 47 16.80 -9.33 3.45
CA GLY A 47 16.05 -8.52 4.42
C GLY A 47 15.43 -7.24 3.85
N GLU A 48 15.70 -6.88 2.59
CA GLU A 48 15.03 -5.76 1.94
C GLU A 48 13.63 -6.12 1.43
N TYR A 49 12.77 -5.12 1.47
CA TYR A 49 11.43 -5.16 0.93
C TYR A 49 11.03 -3.77 0.40
N ASP A 50 10.08 -3.75 -0.51
CA ASP A 50 9.44 -2.56 -1.05
C ASP A 50 7.93 -2.68 -0.85
N VAL A 51 7.30 -1.54 -0.60
CA VAL A 51 5.86 -1.44 -0.34
C VAL A 51 5.30 -0.35 -1.25
N ALA A 52 4.48 -0.79 -2.20
CA ALA A 52 3.71 0.10 -3.05
C ALA A 52 2.22 0.03 -2.67
N GLY A 53 1.55 1.18 -2.75
CA GLY A 53 0.12 1.30 -2.48
C GLY A 53 -0.63 1.91 -3.66
N PHE A 54 -1.87 1.49 -3.84
CA PHE A 54 -2.79 2.08 -4.81
C PHE A 54 -4.15 2.36 -4.15
N ALA A 55 -4.63 3.58 -4.35
CA ALA A 55 -5.91 4.06 -3.84
C ALA A 55 -6.74 4.66 -4.98
N VAL A 56 -8.06 4.49 -4.88
CA VAL A 56 -9.05 5.13 -5.76
C VAL A 56 -9.98 5.92 -4.87
N GLY A 57 -10.21 7.17 -5.25
CA GLY A 57 -11.20 8.06 -4.63
C GLY A 57 -12.08 8.71 -5.69
N ALA A 58 -13.15 9.35 -5.24
CA ALA A 58 -14.02 10.17 -6.07
C ALA A 58 -14.26 11.50 -5.36
N VAL A 59 -14.46 12.56 -6.14
CA VAL A 59 -14.79 13.90 -5.67
C VAL A 59 -15.82 14.49 -6.63
N GLU A 60 -16.73 15.30 -6.12
CA GLU A 60 -17.66 16.05 -6.96
C GLU A 60 -16.90 17.07 -7.81
N LYS A 61 -17.37 17.31 -9.03
CA LYS A 61 -16.69 18.22 -9.97
C LYS A 61 -16.67 19.67 -9.47
N ASP A 62 -17.59 20.06 -8.61
CA ASP A 62 -17.62 21.40 -8.06
C ASP A 62 -16.72 21.54 -6.81
N ASP A 63 -16.21 20.43 -6.27
CA ASP A 63 -15.41 20.37 -5.03
C ASP A 63 -13.92 20.04 -5.28
N TYR A 64 -13.49 19.75 -6.51
CA TYR A 64 -12.08 19.40 -6.77
C TYR A 64 -11.18 20.64 -6.67
N VAL A 65 -10.05 20.48 -6.00
CA VAL A 65 -9.05 21.55 -5.82
C VAL A 65 -7.87 21.29 -6.75
N ASP A 66 -7.60 22.21 -7.68
CA ASP A 66 -6.47 22.14 -8.63
C ASP A 66 -5.44 23.27 -8.49
N GLY A 67 -5.66 24.21 -7.56
CA GLY A 67 -4.77 25.35 -7.31
C GLY A 67 -4.97 26.54 -8.25
N SER A 68 -5.95 26.53 -9.15
CA SER A 68 -6.27 27.68 -10.02
C SER A 68 -6.79 28.91 -9.27
N GLU A 69 -7.27 28.73 -8.03
CA GLU A 69 -7.81 29.78 -7.16
C GLU A 69 -6.90 30.16 -5.98
N VAL A 70 -5.61 29.75 -6.01
CA VAL A 70 -4.60 30.03 -4.98
C VAL A 70 -3.53 30.99 -5.49
#